data_AF-A0A388K415-F1
#
_entry.id   AF-A0A388K415-F1
#
_cell.length_a   1.000
_cell.length_b   1.000
_cell.length_c   1.000
_cell.angle_alpha   90.00
_cell.angle_beta   90.00
_cell.angle_gamma   90.00
#
_symmetry.space_group_name_H-M   'P 1'
#
loop_
_entity.id
_entity.type
_entity.pdbx_description
1 polymer ?
#
loop_
_entity_poly.entity_id
_entity_poly.type
_entity_poly.pdbx_seq_one_letter_code
_entity_poly.pdbx_strand_id
1 'polypeptide(L)'
;MSTGGHPYDRGGRREGSQERDRYNRDDYDRGRRGHQDFERGRSREWEKSDAREEVDYQRSPPPICFGCKVPGHYRSDCWRFWSNADSRRKAERDGYICPPDFDKRGRSGSPVRGQEAQFRRSPSLDFKTITKIAEFGDTVTTLKEFVELEKAKKMEKERKRLERENARREIKEAKQREEERMREAEARQVKKLERTKRREEEQLAMTKALEVQMAIRLSQIHDDIKNEVRKAIDKGKAKVNEEAPGTSAGSTGEPSVEVITDETKKLSITEKRKRGEEALVGDSPPVVTPAKRSNKRTTMRPVRLSERLQRTRTHVGKRTARTIPARCLTTIKPLIHDQAMERMVFQDNTSRELATLDCDKIRVLCKEEGVAYTTKIQAISNLADARAAVLFRTGNNEQNECRVATGEELGESSPEVSEAESQE
;
A
#
# COMPACT_ATOMS: atom_id res chain seq x y z
N MET A 1 55.78 -43.76 -33.96
CA MET A 1 56.25 -43.80 -32.56
C MET A 1 55.15 -43.24 -31.66
N SER A 2 54.82 -44.01 -30.61
CA SER A 2 53.98 -43.70 -29.45
C SER A 2 52.49 -43.35 -29.67
N THR A 3 51.53 -44.25 -29.47
CA THR A 3 50.97 -44.72 -28.16
C THR A 3 50.60 -43.54 -27.26
N GLY A 4 49.35 -43.27 -26.91
CA GLY A 4 48.32 -44.18 -26.40
C GLY A 4 47.93 -43.68 -25.00
N GLY A 5 46.65 -43.73 -24.63
CA GLY A 5 46.25 -43.50 -23.23
C GLY A 5 44.90 -42.85 -23.02
N HIS A 6 43.83 -43.63 -23.26
CA HIS A 6 42.54 -43.44 -22.58
C HIS A 6 42.66 -43.92 -21.13
N PRO A 7 42.21 -43.15 -20.12
CA PRO A 7 41.88 -43.71 -18.82
C PRO A 7 40.36 -43.81 -18.64
N TYR A 8 39.93 -45.04 -18.38
CA TYR A 8 38.68 -45.43 -17.78
C TYR A 8 38.87 -45.41 -16.26
N ASP A 9 37.95 -44.81 -15.50
CA ASP A 9 37.76 -45.12 -14.07
C ASP A 9 36.30 -44.80 -13.71
N ARG A 10 35.44 -45.82 -13.65
CA ARG A 10 35.06 -46.62 -12.45
C ARG A 10 34.15 -45.88 -11.48
N GLY A 11 32.91 -46.38 -11.43
CA GLY A 11 32.38 -46.96 -10.21
C GLY A 11 31.75 -45.99 -9.21
N GLY A 12 30.46 -45.74 -9.38
CA GLY A 12 29.64 -45.03 -8.39
C GLY A 12 28.19 -45.50 -8.35
N ARG A 13 27.97 -46.81 -8.47
CA ARG A 13 26.69 -47.49 -8.25
C ARG A 13 26.31 -47.35 -6.78
N ARG A 14 25.36 -46.46 -6.46
CA ARG A 14 24.65 -46.49 -5.17
C ARG A 14 23.17 -46.74 -5.43
N GLU A 15 22.89 -48.02 -5.69
CA GLU A 15 21.59 -48.62 -5.38
C GLU A 15 21.37 -48.50 -3.86
N GLY A 16 20.22 -47.99 -3.47
CA GLY A 16 19.91 -47.78 -2.05
C GLY A 16 18.47 -47.34 -1.83
N SER A 17 17.58 -48.33 -1.81
CA SER A 17 16.31 -48.31 -1.07
C SER A 17 15.12 -47.57 -1.71
N GLN A 18 14.63 -48.12 -2.82
CA GLN A 18 13.20 -48.18 -3.08
C GLN A 18 12.63 -49.38 -2.30
N GLU A 19 12.12 -49.17 -1.09
CA GLU A 19 11.15 -50.07 -0.45
C GLU A 19 10.69 -49.48 0.89
N ARG A 20 9.37 -49.61 1.17
CA ARG A 20 8.58 -49.04 2.27
C ARG A 20 8.10 -47.61 1.99
N ASP A 21 6.83 -47.32 1.74
CA ASP A 21 5.61 -47.98 2.21
C ASP A 21 4.47 -47.89 1.18
N ARG A 22 4.13 -49.06 0.64
CA ARG A 22 2.79 -49.38 0.14
C ARG A 22 1.95 -49.86 1.32
N TYR A 23 1.30 -48.97 2.07
CA TYR A 23 0.10 -49.31 2.85
C TYR A 23 -0.66 -48.03 3.19
N ASN A 24 -1.65 -47.68 2.38
CA ASN A 24 -3.01 -47.33 2.84
C ASN A 24 -3.81 -46.81 1.66
N ARG A 25 -4.23 -47.77 0.84
CA ARG A 25 -5.41 -47.68 0.03
C ARG A 25 -6.53 -48.30 0.88
N ASP A 26 -7.64 -47.59 0.92
CA ASP A 26 -8.98 -48.09 1.22
C ASP A 26 -9.29 -48.48 2.67
N ASP A 27 -10.24 -47.72 3.23
CA ASP A 27 -11.53 -48.23 3.70
C ASP A 27 -12.00 -47.81 5.10
N TYR A 28 -13.13 -47.09 5.05
CA TYR A 28 -14.28 -47.07 5.96
C TYR A 28 -14.06 -46.91 7.47
N ASP A 29 -14.37 -45.70 7.96
CA ASP A 29 -15.28 -45.54 9.10
C ASP A 29 -15.90 -44.12 9.08
N ARG A 30 -17.07 -43.92 8.47
CA ARG A 30 -18.37 -43.95 9.17
C ARG A 30 -18.28 -43.57 10.66
N GLY A 31 -18.20 -42.25 10.87
CA GLY A 31 -19.04 -41.59 11.86
C GLY A 31 -18.59 -41.67 13.31
N ARG A 32 -18.18 -40.52 13.86
CA ARG A 32 -18.58 -40.18 15.24
C ARG A 32 -18.51 -38.68 15.46
N ARG A 33 -19.65 -38.16 15.90
CA ARG A 33 -19.75 -36.94 16.70
C ARG A 33 -18.89 -37.14 17.96
N GLY A 34 -18.20 -36.09 18.38
CA GLY A 34 -17.41 -36.06 19.61
C GLY A 34 -16.27 -35.06 19.40
N HIS A 35 -16.45 -33.78 19.70
CA HIS A 35 -16.43 -33.25 21.06
C HIS A 35 -15.10 -33.58 21.75
N GLN A 36 -14.42 -32.49 22.16
CA GLN A 36 -13.55 -32.40 23.33
C GLN A 36 -12.04 -32.69 23.15
N ASP A 37 -11.33 -31.57 23.04
CA ASP A 37 -10.28 -31.11 23.96
C ASP A 37 -8.85 -31.66 23.90
N PHE A 38 -7.95 -30.70 24.23
CA PHE A 38 -6.52 -30.73 24.55
C PHE A 38 -5.55 -30.57 23.37
N GLU A 39 -5.19 -29.33 23.02
CA GLU A 39 -4.15 -28.47 23.65
C GLU A 39 -2.73 -29.05 23.60
N ARG A 40 -1.86 -28.40 22.80
CA ARG A 40 -0.56 -27.88 23.30
C ARG A 40 0.18 -27.05 22.25
N GLY A 41 0.27 -25.74 22.53
CA GLY A 41 1.59 -25.11 22.62
C GLY A 41 2.05 -24.25 21.45
N ARG A 42 1.69 -22.96 21.49
CA ARG A 42 2.61 -21.79 21.57
C ARG A 42 1.93 -20.54 20.99
N SER A 43 1.36 -19.75 21.89
CA SER A 43 1.87 -18.42 22.26
C SER A 43 1.90 -17.44 21.10
N ARG A 44 0.74 -16.84 20.86
CA ARG A 44 0.70 -15.45 20.42
C ARG A 44 -0.06 -14.66 21.47
N GLU A 45 0.72 -13.94 22.25
CA GLU A 45 0.29 -12.91 23.18
C GLU A 45 -0.65 -11.94 22.46
N TRP A 46 -1.94 -12.12 22.68
CA TRP A 46 -2.96 -11.08 22.59
C TRP A 46 -3.71 -11.07 23.92
N GLU A 47 -2.94 -11.02 25.00
CA GLU A 47 -3.51 -10.72 26.30
C GLU A 47 -4.06 -9.29 26.29
N LYS A 48 -5.39 -9.24 26.40
CA LYS A 48 -6.08 -8.47 27.45
C LYS A 48 -6.39 -7.02 27.10
N SER A 49 -7.47 -6.83 26.32
CA SER A 49 -8.35 -5.65 26.45
C SER A 49 -9.74 -5.81 25.81
N ASP A 50 -10.37 -6.99 25.84
CA ASP A 50 -11.79 -7.13 25.43
C ASP A 50 -12.62 -7.92 26.46
N ALA A 51 -12.46 -7.57 27.74
CA ALA A 51 -13.51 -7.75 28.73
C ALA A 51 -14.46 -6.54 28.71
N ARG A 52 -14.86 -6.09 27.51
CA ARG A 52 -16.05 -5.27 27.38
C ARG A 52 -17.22 -6.24 27.51
N GLU A 53 -17.92 -6.09 28.63
CA GLU A 53 -19.32 -6.47 28.81
C GLU A 53 -19.95 -6.85 27.48
N GLU A 54 -20.30 -8.12 27.36
CA GLU A 54 -21.33 -8.62 26.46
C GLU A 54 -22.64 -7.94 26.86
N VAL A 55 -22.72 -6.64 26.58
CA VAL A 55 -23.96 -5.90 26.51
C VAL A 55 -24.68 -6.63 25.40
N ASP A 56 -25.71 -7.40 25.76
CA ASP A 56 -26.76 -7.83 24.86
C ASP A 56 -27.10 -6.62 23.99
N TYR A 57 -26.46 -6.54 22.81
CA TYR A 57 -26.90 -5.65 21.76
C TYR A 57 -28.27 -6.23 21.43
N GLN A 58 -29.30 -5.68 22.07
CA GLN A 58 -30.69 -5.96 21.78
C GLN A 58 -30.78 -5.88 20.27
N ARG A 59 -30.79 -7.06 19.63
CA ARG A 59 -30.69 -7.16 18.18
C ARG A 59 -31.86 -6.36 17.69
N SER A 60 -31.56 -5.19 17.12
CA SER A 60 -32.60 -4.33 16.59
C SER A 60 -33.42 -5.22 15.67
N PRO A 61 -34.75 -5.31 15.90
CA PRO A 61 -35.57 -6.22 15.14
C PRO A 61 -35.33 -5.97 13.66
N PRO A 62 -35.24 -7.03 12.85
CA PRO A 62 -34.93 -6.90 11.44
C PRO A 62 -35.87 -5.86 10.80
N PRO A 63 -35.36 -4.98 9.92
CA PRO A 63 -36.13 -3.89 9.38
C PRO A 63 -37.41 -4.42 8.71
N ILE A 64 -38.55 -3.83 9.06
CA ILE A 64 -39.85 -4.19 8.49
C ILE A 64 -40.07 -3.36 7.23
N CYS A 65 -40.37 -4.01 6.11
CA CYS A 65 -40.64 -3.31 4.86
C CYS A 65 -41.91 -2.46 5.00
N PHE A 66 -41.78 -1.14 4.82
CA PHE A 66 -42.94 -0.23 4.93
C PHE A 66 -44.05 -0.51 3.90
N GLY A 67 -43.71 -1.11 2.76
CA GLY A 67 -44.64 -1.41 1.67
C GLY A 67 -45.43 -2.71 1.86
N CYS A 68 -44.76 -3.83 2.14
CA CYS A 68 -45.40 -5.15 2.26
C CYS A 68 -45.47 -5.70 3.70
N LYS A 69 -44.93 -4.98 4.69
CA LYS A 69 -44.88 -5.36 6.12
C LYS A 69 -44.11 -6.65 6.46
N VAL A 70 -43.42 -7.23 5.49
CA VAL A 70 -42.55 -8.40 5.72
C VAL A 70 -41.23 -7.95 6.34
N PRO A 71 -40.75 -8.61 7.42
CA PRO A 71 -39.45 -8.31 8.02
C PRO A 71 -38.28 -8.76 7.12
N GLY A 72 -37.13 -8.08 7.24
CA GLY A 72 -35.87 -8.50 6.63
C GLY A 72 -35.51 -7.85 5.29
N HIS A 73 -36.28 -6.87 4.81
CA HIS A 73 -35.91 -6.09 3.64
C HIS A 73 -36.50 -4.67 3.67
N TYR A 74 -35.89 -3.75 2.92
CA TYR A 74 -36.37 -2.38 2.79
C TYR A 74 -37.35 -2.23 1.61
N ARG A 75 -38.13 -1.14 1.58
CA ARG A 75 -39.10 -0.86 0.50
C ARG A 75 -38.45 -0.86 -0.90
N SER A 76 -37.18 -0.45 -1.01
CA SER A 76 -36.39 -0.47 -2.25
C SER A 76 -36.16 -1.88 -2.80
N ASP A 77 -36.15 -2.89 -1.93
CA ASP A 77 -35.83 -4.28 -2.25
C ASP A 77 -37.09 -5.16 -2.30
N CYS A 78 -38.26 -4.58 -2.04
CA CYS A 78 -39.56 -5.27 -2.02
C CYS A 78 -39.82 -6.00 -3.34
N TRP A 79 -39.48 -5.38 -4.48
CA TRP A 79 -39.62 -6.02 -5.79
C TRP A 79 -38.70 -7.24 -5.95
N ARG A 80 -37.46 -7.20 -5.44
CA ARG A 80 -36.54 -8.34 -5.49
C ARG A 80 -37.02 -9.48 -4.60
N PHE A 81 -37.50 -9.14 -3.40
CA PHE A 81 -38.04 -10.09 -2.46
C PHE A 81 -39.23 -10.86 -3.07
N TRP A 82 -40.19 -10.16 -3.67
CA TRP A 82 -41.37 -10.80 -4.29
C TRP A 82 -41.07 -11.47 -5.65
N SER A 83 -39.99 -11.10 -6.33
CA SER A 83 -39.55 -11.76 -7.57
C SER A 83 -38.90 -13.12 -7.32
N ASN A 84 -38.38 -13.37 -6.12
CA ASN A 84 -37.83 -14.66 -5.74
C ASN A 84 -38.95 -15.60 -5.28
N ALA A 85 -39.16 -16.70 -6.01
CA ALA A 85 -40.23 -17.68 -5.74
C ALA A 85 -40.15 -18.29 -4.33
N ASP A 86 -38.95 -18.43 -3.76
CA ASP A 86 -38.78 -19.06 -2.45
C ASP A 86 -39.05 -18.08 -1.31
N SER A 87 -38.57 -16.83 -1.44
CA SER A 87 -38.89 -15.74 -0.52
C SER A 87 -40.39 -15.44 -0.49
N ARG A 88 -41.03 -15.44 -1.68
CA ARG A 88 -42.48 -15.30 -1.82
C ARG A 88 -43.25 -16.42 -1.14
N ARG A 89 -42.94 -17.69 -1.44
CA ARG A 89 -43.61 -18.85 -0.82
C ARG A 89 -43.46 -18.90 0.70
N LYS A 90 -42.30 -18.46 1.22
CA LYS A 90 -42.07 -18.34 2.66
C LYS A 90 -42.96 -17.25 3.28
N ALA A 91 -42.99 -16.06 2.69
CA ALA A 91 -43.83 -14.96 3.17
C ALA A 91 -45.32 -15.29 3.12
N GLU A 92 -45.79 -15.98 2.07
CA GLU A 92 -47.17 -16.45 1.94
C GLU A 92 -47.52 -17.49 3.02
N ARG A 93 -46.59 -18.40 3.37
CA ARG A 93 -46.75 -19.33 4.51
C ARG A 93 -46.85 -18.62 5.85
N ASP A 94 -46.12 -17.52 6.00
CA ASP A 94 -46.13 -16.69 7.22
C ASP A 94 -47.35 -15.73 7.24
N GLY A 95 -48.27 -15.81 6.27
CA GLY A 95 -49.53 -15.05 6.23
C GLY A 95 -49.44 -13.68 5.54
N TYR A 96 -48.32 -13.35 4.89
CA TYR A 96 -48.16 -12.09 4.18
C TYR A 96 -48.66 -12.19 2.74
N ILE A 97 -49.49 -11.22 2.33
CA ILE A 97 -50.08 -11.16 0.99
C ILE A 97 -49.19 -10.31 0.07
N CYS A 98 -48.86 -10.84 -1.12
CA CYS A 98 -48.14 -10.10 -2.15
C CYS A 98 -48.98 -8.90 -2.62
N PRO A 99 -48.47 -7.65 -2.60
CA PRO A 99 -49.23 -6.52 -3.10
C PRO A 99 -49.56 -6.69 -4.60
N PRO A 100 -50.79 -6.36 -5.03
CA PRO A 100 -51.27 -6.62 -6.39
C PRO A 100 -50.46 -5.91 -7.49
N ASP A 101 -49.68 -4.89 -7.14
CA ASP A 101 -48.76 -4.18 -8.04
C ASP A 101 -47.57 -5.05 -8.48
N PHE A 102 -47.23 -6.08 -7.71
CA PHE A 102 -46.11 -6.99 -7.99
C PHE A 102 -46.55 -8.27 -8.69
N ASP A 103 -47.82 -8.68 -8.55
CA ASP A 103 -48.35 -9.89 -9.19
C ASP A 103 -48.46 -9.76 -10.72
N LYS A 104 -48.59 -8.53 -11.23
CA LYS A 104 -48.87 -8.29 -12.65
C LYS A 104 -47.64 -8.34 -13.56
N ARG A 105 -46.43 -8.49 -13.03
CA ARG A 105 -45.18 -8.45 -13.85
C ARG A 105 -44.66 -9.82 -14.28
N GLY A 106 -45.22 -10.91 -13.76
CA GLY A 106 -44.62 -12.24 -13.93
C GLY A 106 -45.04 -13.00 -15.19
N ARG A 107 -46.22 -12.76 -15.75
CA ARG A 107 -46.69 -13.48 -16.95
C ARG A 107 -47.66 -12.60 -17.73
N SER A 108 -47.14 -11.83 -18.69
CA SER A 108 -47.90 -11.60 -19.92
C SER A 108 -48.01 -12.96 -20.62
N GLY A 109 -48.93 -13.80 -20.14
CA GLY A 109 -49.38 -14.95 -20.89
C GLY A 109 -49.87 -14.39 -22.21
N SER A 110 -49.13 -14.71 -23.28
CA SER A 110 -49.57 -14.45 -24.64
C SER A 110 -51.03 -14.90 -24.73
N PRO A 111 -51.95 -14.08 -25.28
CA PRO A 111 -53.36 -14.43 -25.33
C PRO A 111 -53.49 -15.83 -25.92
N VAL A 112 -54.05 -16.74 -25.12
CA VAL A 112 -54.38 -18.09 -25.53
C VAL A 112 -55.15 -17.95 -26.84
N ARG A 113 -54.55 -18.40 -27.94
CA ARG A 113 -55.20 -18.45 -29.25
C ARG A 113 -56.40 -19.39 -29.11
N GLY A 114 -57.55 -18.81 -28.83
CA GLY A 114 -58.83 -19.48 -28.94
C GLY A 114 -59.04 -19.92 -30.39
N GLN A 115 -59.27 -21.21 -30.54
CA GLN A 115 -60.19 -21.84 -31.48
C GLN A 115 -60.31 -21.19 -32.87
N GLU A 116 -59.64 -21.85 -33.82
CA GLU A 116 -60.20 -22.30 -35.11
C GLU A 116 -61.64 -21.85 -35.42
N ALA A 117 -61.79 -20.61 -35.88
CA ALA A 117 -62.88 -20.28 -36.78
C ALA A 117 -62.43 -20.62 -38.20
N GLN A 118 -62.91 -21.77 -38.69
CA GLN A 118 -62.81 -22.16 -40.09
C GLN A 118 -63.55 -21.14 -40.97
N PHE A 119 -62.86 -20.08 -41.39
CA PHE A 119 -63.36 -19.21 -42.46
C PHE A 119 -63.29 -19.98 -43.78
N ARG A 120 -64.45 -20.38 -44.29
CA ARG A 120 -64.65 -20.82 -45.68
C ARG A 120 -64.12 -19.74 -46.62
N ARG A 121 -63.11 -20.11 -47.41
CA ARG A 121 -62.58 -19.29 -48.52
C ARG A 121 -63.57 -19.28 -49.68
N SER A 122 -64.00 -18.09 -50.07
CA SER A 122 -64.54 -17.83 -51.40
C SER A 122 -63.37 -17.62 -52.38
N PRO A 123 -63.34 -18.30 -53.54
CA PRO A 123 -62.27 -18.16 -54.52
C PRO A 123 -62.57 -17.03 -55.51
N SER A 124 -62.06 -15.84 -55.23
CA SER A 124 -61.68 -14.86 -56.26
C SER A 124 -60.72 -13.85 -55.62
N LEU A 125 -59.47 -14.29 -55.44
CA LEU A 125 -58.39 -13.39 -55.07
C LEU A 125 -58.08 -12.52 -56.29
N ASP A 126 -58.50 -11.26 -56.23
CA ASP A 126 -58.10 -10.25 -57.19
C ASP A 126 -56.57 -10.17 -57.27
N PHE A 127 -56.02 -10.17 -58.49
CA PHE A 127 -54.58 -10.08 -58.77
C PHE A 127 -53.90 -8.91 -58.03
N LYS A 128 -54.64 -7.81 -57.80
CA LYS A 128 -54.20 -6.65 -57.01
C LYS A 128 -53.90 -6.93 -55.54
N THR A 129 -54.48 -7.98 -54.96
CA THR A 129 -54.21 -8.38 -53.57
C THR A 129 -52.94 -9.23 -53.48
N ILE A 130 -52.66 -10.03 -54.51
CA ILE A 130 -51.47 -10.88 -54.59
C ILE A 130 -50.20 -10.02 -54.68
N THR A 131 -50.21 -8.97 -55.50
CA THR A 131 -49.06 -8.04 -55.62
C THR A 131 -48.77 -7.32 -54.30
N LYS A 132 -49.81 -6.86 -53.58
CA LYS A 132 -49.64 -6.23 -52.27
C LYS A 132 -49.07 -7.20 -51.23
N ILE A 133 -49.49 -8.47 -51.26
CA ILE A 133 -48.94 -9.49 -50.34
C ILE A 133 -47.45 -9.73 -50.63
N ALA A 134 -47.03 -9.73 -51.90
CA ALA A 134 -45.62 -9.83 -52.27
C ALA A 134 -44.81 -8.61 -51.75
N GLU A 135 -45.31 -7.38 -51.95
CA GLU A 135 -44.69 -6.16 -51.40
C GLU A 135 -44.59 -6.19 -49.86
N PHE A 136 -45.60 -6.74 -49.16
CA PHE A 136 -45.52 -6.96 -47.72
C PHE A 136 -44.47 -8.02 -47.34
N GLY A 137 -44.28 -9.05 -48.17
CA GLY A 137 -43.21 -10.03 -47.98
C GLY A 137 -41.83 -9.37 -47.98
N ASP A 138 -41.57 -8.50 -48.96
CA ASP A 138 -40.29 -7.80 -49.09
C ASP A 138 -40.06 -6.82 -47.93
N THR A 139 -41.08 -6.07 -47.52
CA THR A 139 -40.97 -5.19 -46.33
C THR A 139 -40.76 -5.96 -45.02
N VAL A 140 -41.31 -7.17 -44.89
CA VAL A 140 -41.08 -8.02 -43.71
C VAL A 140 -39.68 -8.62 -43.71
N THR A 141 -39.14 -9.01 -44.87
CA THR A 141 -37.76 -9.52 -44.96
C THR A 141 -36.74 -8.43 -44.63
N THR A 142 -36.88 -7.23 -45.19
CA THR A 142 -36.01 -6.08 -44.86
C THR A 142 -36.09 -5.68 -43.39
N LEU A 143 -37.29 -5.71 -42.77
CA LEU A 143 -37.45 -5.46 -41.34
C LEU A 143 -36.75 -6.56 -40.50
N LYS A 144 -36.83 -7.83 -40.92
CA LYS A 144 -36.16 -8.95 -40.24
C LYS A 144 -34.64 -8.77 -40.28
N GLU A 145 -34.06 -8.45 -41.43
CA GLU A 145 -32.63 -8.18 -41.58
C GLU A 145 -32.18 -7.01 -40.69
N PHE A 146 -32.96 -5.93 -40.64
CA PHE A 146 -32.68 -4.80 -39.76
C PHE A 146 -32.63 -5.21 -38.28
N VAL A 147 -33.58 -6.04 -37.83
CA VAL A 147 -33.60 -6.57 -36.45
C VAL A 147 -32.40 -7.46 -36.16
N GLU A 148 -31.98 -8.29 -37.12
CA GLU A 148 -30.81 -9.15 -36.99
C GLU A 148 -29.51 -8.32 -36.91
N LEU A 149 -29.36 -7.29 -37.74
CA LEU A 149 -28.24 -6.34 -37.67
C LEU A 149 -28.21 -5.56 -36.34
N GLU A 150 -29.36 -5.11 -35.84
CA GLU A 150 -29.50 -4.46 -34.53
C GLU A 150 -29.05 -5.39 -33.39
N LYS A 151 -29.46 -6.67 -33.44
CA LYS A 151 -29.07 -7.69 -32.46
C LYS A 151 -27.58 -8.00 -32.54
N ALA A 152 -27.03 -8.19 -33.74
CA ALA A 152 -25.60 -8.42 -33.95
C ALA A 152 -24.75 -7.26 -33.39
N LYS A 153 -25.16 -6.01 -33.66
CA LYS A 153 -24.50 -4.81 -33.15
C LYS A 153 -24.56 -4.70 -31.61
N LYS A 154 -25.65 -5.16 -30.98
CA LYS A 154 -25.76 -5.23 -29.51
C LYS A 154 -24.84 -6.30 -28.93
N MET A 155 -24.82 -7.50 -29.51
CA MET A 155 -23.94 -8.60 -29.08
C MET A 155 -22.45 -8.24 -29.22
N GLU A 156 -22.06 -7.57 -30.30
CA GLU A 156 -20.67 -7.13 -30.49
C GLU A 156 -20.26 -6.07 -29.46
N LYS A 157 -21.13 -5.10 -29.17
CA LYS A 157 -20.89 -4.10 -28.13
C LYS A 157 -20.76 -4.74 -26.75
N GLU A 158 -21.56 -5.76 -26.44
CA GLU A 158 -21.48 -6.51 -25.19
C GLU A 158 -20.18 -7.30 -25.09
N ARG A 159 -19.80 -8.01 -26.17
CA ARG A 159 -18.52 -8.72 -26.26
C ARG A 159 -17.33 -7.79 -26.03
N LYS A 160 -17.34 -6.61 -26.67
CA LYS A 160 -16.30 -5.58 -26.49
C LYS A 160 -16.25 -5.00 -25.09
N ARG A 161 -17.38 -4.93 -24.38
CA ARG A 161 -17.42 -4.51 -22.96
C ARG A 161 -16.82 -5.57 -22.06
N LEU A 162 -17.16 -6.84 -22.28
CA LEU A 162 -16.63 -7.96 -21.51
C LEU A 162 -15.11 -8.09 -21.66
N GLU A 163 -14.60 -7.95 -22.89
CA GLU A 163 -13.17 -8.00 -23.17
C GLU A 163 -12.40 -6.87 -22.47
N ARG A 164 -12.91 -5.64 -22.52
CA ARG A 164 -12.33 -4.50 -21.78
C ARG A 164 -12.36 -4.69 -20.27
N GLU A 165 -13.40 -5.32 -19.74
CA GLU A 165 -13.49 -5.61 -18.32
C GLU A 165 -12.49 -6.70 -17.90
N ASN A 166 -12.37 -7.77 -18.68
CA ASN A 166 -11.38 -8.83 -18.46
C ASN A 166 -9.94 -8.27 -18.52
N ALA A 167 -9.62 -7.46 -19.53
CA ALA A 167 -8.32 -6.79 -19.61
C ALA A 167 -8.03 -5.91 -18.37
N ARG A 168 -9.05 -5.22 -17.84
CA ARG A 168 -8.91 -4.44 -16.59
C ARG A 168 -8.69 -5.34 -15.36
N ARG A 169 -9.27 -6.54 -15.33
CA ARG A 169 -9.04 -7.51 -14.23
C ARG A 169 -7.62 -8.08 -14.31
N GLU A 170 -7.16 -8.47 -15.50
CA GLU A 170 -5.82 -9.01 -15.71
C GLU A 170 -4.73 -8.00 -15.34
N ILE A 171 -4.89 -6.72 -15.68
CA ILE A 171 -3.94 -5.67 -15.28
C ILE A 171 -3.89 -5.51 -13.75
N LYS A 172 -5.03 -5.59 -13.06
CA LYS A 172 -5.08 -5.50 -11.59
C LYS A 172 -4.43 -6.71 -10.93
N GLU A 173 -4.68 -7.91 -11.46
CA GLU A 173 -4.09 -9.14 -10.95
C GLU A 173 -2.58 -9.17 -11.19
N ALA A 174 -2.11 -8.71 -12.36
CA ALA A 174 -0.69 -8.59 -12.64
C ALA A 174 0.02 -7.63 -11.67
N LYS A 175 -0.60 -6.49 -11.36
CA LYS A 175 -0.10 -5.54 -10.36
C LYS A 175 -0.04 -6.15 -8.96
N GLN A 176 -1.06 -6.91 -8.57
CA GLN A 176 -1.06 -7.62 -7.27
C GLN A 176 0.04 -8.67 -7.19
N ARG A 177 0.25 -9.44 -8.28
CA ARG A 177 1.34 -10.42 -8.36
C ARG A 177 2.73 -9.76 -8.30
N GLU A 178 2.89 -8.58 -8.89
CA GLU A 178 4.14 -7.83 -8.82
C GLU A 178 4.39 -7.27 -7.41
N GLU A 179 3.38 -6.69 -6.77
CA GLU A 179 3.48 -6.19 -5.40
C GLU A 179 3.79 -7.30 -4.39
N GLU A 180 3.17 -8.48 -4.55
CA GLU A 180 3.46 -9.65 -3.73
C GLU A 180 4.92 -10.12 -3.89
N ARG A 181 5.44 -10.13 -5.13
CA ARG A 181 6.85 -10.45 -5.39
C ARG A 181 7.80 -9.44 -4.74
N MET A 182 7.44 -8.17 -4.74
CA MET A 182 8.23 -7.12 -4.07
C MET A 182 8.23 -7.33 -2.55
N ARG A 183 7.07 -7.60 -1.95
CA ARG A 183 6.96 -7.91 -0.52
C ARG A 183 7.76 -9.15 -0.12
N GLU A 184 7.75 -10.19 -0.95
CA GLU A 184 8.59 -11.37 -0.72
C GLU A 184 10.09 -11.07 -0.81
N ALA A 185 10.51 -10.25 -1.79
CA ALA A 185 11.90 -9.86 -1.95
C ALA A 185 12.40 -9.04 -0.75
N GLU A 186 11.60 -8.08 -0.28
CA GLU A 186 11.88 -7.29 0.92
C GLU A 186 11.97 -8.17 2.17
N ALA A 187 11.02 -9.08 2.37
CA ALA A 187 11.06 -10.02 3.49
C ALA A 187 12.32 -10.91 3.46
N ARG A 188 12.77 -11.32 2.27
CA ARG A 188 14.04 -12.06 2.11
C ARG A 188 15.25 -11.19 2.44
N GLN A 189 15.24 -9.90 2.12
CA GLN A 189 16.34 -8.98 2.47
C GLN A 189 16.38 -8.72 3.97
N VAL A 190 15.24 -8.46 4.61
CA VAL A 190 15.15 -8.28 6.07
C VAL A 190 15.66 -9.52 6.80
N LYS A 191 15.26 -10.72 6.38
CA LYS A 191 15.73 -11.98 6.97
C LYS A 191 17.24 -12.19 6.79
N LYS A 192 17.84 -11.69 5.70
CA LYS A 192 19.29 -11.74 5.51
C LYS A 192 20.00 -10.79 6.48
N LEU A 193 19.50 -9.57 6.63
CA LEU A 193 20.05 -8.57 7.56
C LEU A 193 19.91 -9.00 9.03
N GLU A 194 18.78 -9.61 9.38
CA GLU A 194 18.57 -10.18 10.71
C GLU A 194 19.57 -11.31 11.00
N ARG A 195 19.82 -12.18 10.02
CA ARG A 195 20.83 -13.26 10.14
C ARG A 195 22.25 -12.74 10.27
N THR A 196 22.61 -11.67 9.57
CA THR A 196 23.95 -11.06 9.72
C THR A 196 24.10 -10.41 11.08
N LYS A 197 23.10 -9.64 11.53
CA LYS A 197 23.09 -9.03 12.86
C LYS A 197 23.20 -10.08 13.97
N ARG A 198 22.48 -11.20 13.85
CA ARG A 198 22.59 -12.30 14.82
C ARG A 198 24.00 -12.91 14.89
N ARG A 199 24.69 -13.06 13.74
CA ARG A 199 26.07 -13.55 13.72
C ARG A 199 27.05 -12.57 14.37
N GLU A 200 26.84 -11.28 14.16
CA GLU A 200 27.64 -10.23 14.82
C GLU A 200 27.41 -10.24 16.35
N GLU A 201 26.17 -10.40 16.79
CA GLU A 201 25.84 -10.56 18.22
C GLU A 201 26.48 -11.83 18.82
N GLU A 202 26.44 -12.96 18.11
CA GLU A 202 27.10 -14.21 18.51
C GLU A 202 28.64 -14.07 18.58
N GLN A 203 29.25 -13.35 17.63
CA GLN A 203 30.68 -13.04 17.66
C GLN A 203 31.05 -12.16 18.86
N LEU A 204 30.29 -11.09 19.12
CA LEU A 204 30.51 -10.24 20.29
C LEU A 204 30.34 -11.01 21.61
N ALA A 205 29.40 -11.94 21.67
CA ALA A 205 29.22 -12.81 22.83
C ALA A 205 30.43 -13.74 23.05
N MET A 206 30.98 -14.32 21.98
CA MET A 206 32.20 -15.14 22.06
C MET A 206 33.41 -14.31 22.51
N THR A 207 33.61 -13.11 21.95
CA THR A 207 34.72 -12.23 22.36
C THR A 207 34.62 -11.85 23.84
N LYS A 208 33.43 -11.51 24.33
CA LYS A 208 33.20 -11.23 25.76
C LYS A 208 33.47 -12.44 26.65
N ALA A 209 33.06 -13.64 26.22
CA ALA A 209 33.34 -14.86 26.97
C ALA A 209 34.84 -15.15 27.07
N LEU A 210 35.60 -14.92 25.99
CA LEU A 210 37.07 -15.03 25.99
C LEU A 210 37.72 -13.99 26.89
N GLU A 211 37.26 -12.74 26.86
CA GLU A 211 37.75 -11.66 27.72
C GLU A 211 37.56 -11.99 29.20
N VAL A 212 36.38 -12.48 29.58
CA VAL A 212 36.10 -12.94 30.95
C VAL A 212 37.01 -14.11 31.34
N GLN A 213 37.24 -15.08 30.44
CA GLN A 213 38.14 -16.20 30.72
C GLN A 213 39.59 -15.75 30.89
N MET A 214 40.06 -14.80 30.08
CA MET A 214 41.39 -14.21 30.23
C MET A 214 41.52 -13.44 31.55
N ALA A 215 40.51 -12.67 31.94
CA ALA A 215 40.50 -11.97 33.22
C ALA A 215 40.61 -12.93 34.42
N ILE A 216 39.88 -14.06 34.39
CA ILE A 216 39.96 -15.10 35.44
C ILE A 216 41.37 -15.73 35.50
N ARG A 217 41.99 -16.02 34.35
CA ARG A 217 43.36 -16.58 34.32
C ARG A 217 44.39 -15.57 34.82
N LEU A 218 44.25 -14.29 34.45
CA LEU A 218 45.14 -13.23 34.92
C LEU A 218 44.99 -12.99 36.42
N SER A 219 43.77 -13.07 36.98
CA SER A 219 43.58 -12.96 38.43
C SER A 219 44.21 -14.13 39.19
N GLN A 220 44.09 -15.37 38.66
CA GLN A 220 44.74 -16.55 39.25
C GLN A 220 46.26 -16.40 39.29
N ILE A 221 46.89 -15.95 38.19
CA ILE A 221 48.34 -15.69 38.14
C ILE A 221 48.73 -14.63 39.18
N HIS A 222 47.95 -13.56 39.30
CA HIS A 222 48.21 -12.49 40.25
C HIS A 222 48.11 -12.98 41.71
N ASP A 223 47.14 -13.84 42.01
CA ASP A 223 47.00 -14.47 43.33
C ASP A 223 48.16 -15.43 43.64
N ASP A 224 48.61 -16.22 42.67
CA ASP A 224 49.77 -17.12 42.81
C ASP A 224 51.05 -16.35 43.09
N ILE A 225 51.33 -15.27 42.35
CA ILE A 225 52.47 -14.37 42.59
C ILE A 225 52.37 -13.78 44.00
N LYS A 226 51.21 -13.27 44.39
CA LYS A 226 50.98 -12.69 45.73
C LYS A 226 51.16 -13.72 46.85
N ASN A 227 50.83 -14.99 46.59
CA ASN A 227 51.00 -16.08 47.55
C ASN A 227 52.48 -16.48 47.67
N GLU A 228 53.23 -16.57 46.56
CA GLU A 228 54.67 -16.85 46.60
C GLU A 228 55.48 -15.73 47.25
N VAL A 229 55.15 -14.46 46.98
CA VAL A 229 55.77 -13.32 47.67
C VAL A 229 55.53 -13.38 49.17
N ARG A 230 54.29 -13.68 49.61
CA ARG A 230 53.99 -13.86 51.04
C ARG A 230 54.80 -15.01 51.66
N LYS A 231 54.88 -16.17 50.99
CA LYS A 231 55.69 -17.30 51.46
C LYS A 231 57.19 -16.96 51.58
N ALA A 232 57.73 -16.18 50.64
CA ALA A 232 59.13 -15.76 50.68
C ALA A 232 59.43 -14.83 51.87
N ILE A 233 58.51 -13.90 52.16
CA ILE A 233 58.62 -13.00 53.32
C ILE A 233 58.55 -13.79 54.64
N ASP A 234 57.63 -14.74 54.77
CA ASP A 234 57.47 -15.54 55.98
C ASP A 234 58.69 -16.43 56.26
N LYS A 235 59.37 -16.92 55.21
CA LYS A 235 60.62 -17.69 55.32
C LYS A 235 61.85 -16.82 55.59
N GLY A 236 61.82 -15.54 55.24
CA GLY A 236 62.94 -14.59 55.41
C GLY A 236 63.12 -14.06 56.84
N LYS A 237 62.22 -14.36 57.77
CA LYS A 237 62.32 -13.94 59.19
C LYS A 237 63.24 -14.83 60.05
N ALA A 238 64.11 -15.63 59.44
CA ALA A 238 65.24 -16.23 60.12
C ALA A 238 66.32 -15.15 60.32
N LYS A 239 66.59 -14.82 61.59
CA LYS A 239 67.55 -13.86 62.14
C LYS A 239 68.90 -13.88 61.39
N VAL A 240 69.01 -13.13 60.30
CA VAL A 240 70.29 -12.86 59.61
C VAL A 240 70.95 -11.69 60.31
N ASN A 241 72.12 -11.99 60.88
CA ASN A 241 73.01 -11.05 61.54
C ASN A 241 73.49 -10.00 60.52
N GLU A 242 73.53 -8.77 61.01
CA GLU A 242 73.74 -7.53 60.29
C GLU A 242 75.20 -7.37 59.86
N GLU A 243 75.46 -7.19 58.57
CA GLU A 243 76.65 -6.49 58.08
C GLU A 243 76.34 -5.83 56.72
N ALA A 244 76.33 -4.49 56.74
CA ALA A 244 76.17 -3.62 55.59
C ALA A 244 77.41 -3.65 54.69
N PRO A 245 77.27 -3.54 53.35
CA PRO A 245 77.41 -2.22 52.71
C PRO A 245 76.40 -2.05 51.55
N GLY A 246 75.87 -0.88 51.24
CA GLY A 246 76.59 0.27 50.69
C GLY A 246 76.18 0.48 49.23
N THR A 247 75.40 1.53 49.00
CA THR A 247 75.42 2.39 47.79
C THR A 247 75.11 1.76 46.42
N SER A 248 73.97 2.13 45.82
CA SER A 248 73.93 2.65 44.45
C SER A 248 72.54 3.22 44.13
N ALA A 249 72.50 4.54 43.93
CA ALA A 249 71.36 5.27 43.41
C ALA A 249 71.04 4.80 41.98
N GLY A 250 69.84 4.26 41.79
CA GLY A 250 69.30 3.88 40.48
C GLY A 250 67.93 4.51 40.30
N SER A 251 67.94 5.80 39.94
CA SER A 251 66.77 6.55 39.48
C SER A 251 66.14 5.82 38.28
N THR A 252 65.01 5.16 38.50
CA THR A 252 64.17 4.62 37.42
C THR A 252 62.75 5.09 37.69
N GLY A 253 62.31 6.01 36.84
CA GLY A 253 61.12 6.82 37.03
C GLY A 253 59.82 6.07 36.79
N GLU A 254 58.85 6.42 37.64
CA GLU A 254 57.42 6.35 37.41
C GLU A 254 56.75 7.41 38.31
N PRO A 255 55.53 7.92 38.02
CA PRO A 255 54.64 7.50 36.95
C PRO A 255 54.10 8.65 36.07
N SER A 256 54.05 8.37 34.77
CA SER A 256 53.38 9.12 33.71
C SER A 256 51.85 9.14 33.89
N VAL A 257 51.34 9.77 34.94
CA VAL A 257 49.91 9.98 35.16
C VAL A 257 49.56 11.47 35.24
N GLU A 258 50.47 12.31 35.77
CA GLU A 258 50.27 13.76 35.84
C GLU A 258 50.31 14.45 34.47
N VAL A 259 51.05 13.88 33.50
CA VAL A 259 51.11 14.38 32.11
C VAL A 259 49.76 14.27 31.40
N ILE A 260 48.97 13.21 31.67
CA ILE A 260 47.67 13.00 31.00
C ILE A 260 46.62 14.01 31.52
N THR A 261 46.70 14.39 32.80
CA THR A 261 45.84 15.42 33.39
C THR A 261 46.15 16.84 32.91
N ASP A 262 47.42 17.14 32.60
CA ASP A 262 47.80 18.46 32.05
C ASP A 262 47.54 18.57 30.54
N GLU A 263 47.65 17.48 29.77
CA GLU A 263 47.31 17.48 28.34
C GLU A 263 45.80 17.60 28.08
N THR A 264 44.95 17.01 28.93
CA THR A 264 43.49 17.13 28.81
C THR A 264 42.98 18.53 29.17
N LYS A 265 43.68 19.26 30.03
CA LYS A 265 43.35 20.66 30.41
C LYS A 265 43.62 21.67 29.28
N LYS A 266 44.42 21.29 28.28
CA LYS A 266 44.74 22.09 27.09
C LYS A 266 43.84 21.82 25.87
N LEU A 267 42.86 20.91 25.97
CA LEU A 267 41.85 20.72 24.93
C LEU A 267 40.78 21.83 25.01
N SER A 268 41.17 23.06 24.66
CA SER A 268 40.20 24.11 24.35
C SER A 268 39.53 23.76 23.04
N ILE A 269 38.33 23.19 23.11
CA ILE A 269 37.48 22.94 21.93
C ILE A 269 37.01 24.30 21.41
N THR A 270 37.84 24.96 20.60
CA THR A 270 37.47 26.16 19.84
C THR A 270 36.78 25.80 18.53
N GLU A 271 36.71 24.50 18.19
CA GLU A 271 36.01 24.00 17.02
C GLU A 271 34.49 23.93 17.28
N LYS A 272 33.89 25.10 17.35
CA LYS A 272 32.47 25.27 17.05
C LYS A 272 32.27 24.84 15.61
N ARG A 273 31.77 23.62 15.43
CA ARG A 273 31.19 23.18 14.16
C ARG A 273 30.29 24.31 13.67
N LYS A 274 30.57 24.79 12.45
CA LYS A 274 29.70 25.73 11.74
C LYS A 274 28.34 25.05 11.61
N ARG A 275 27.42 25.41 12.52
CA ARG A 275 25.99 25.30 12.25
C ARG A 275 25.80 26.08 10.96
N GLY A 276 25.30 25.40 9.93
CA GLY A 276 25.03 26.00 8.64
C GLY A 276 24.23 27.29 8.81
N GLU A 277 24.43 28.20 7.86
CA GLU A 277 23.68 29.43 7.66
C GLU A 277 22.20 29.19 8.01
N GLU A 278 21.75 29.75 9.14
CA GLU A 278 20.36 29.69 9.57
C GLU A 278 19.53 30.39 8.49
N ALA A 279 18.90 29.58 7.65
CA ALA A 279 17.81 30.02 6.80
C ALA A 279 16.83 30.79 7.69
N LEU A 280 16.46 32.01 7.27
CA LEU A 280 15.46 32.86 7.91
C LEU A 280 14.15 32.07 8.04
N VAL A 281 13.99 31.35 9.15
CA VAL A 281 12.74 30.75 9.56
C VAL A 281 11.85 31.91 9.95
N GLY A 282 11.07 32.37 8.97
CA GLY A 282 10.13 33.47 9.11
C GLY A 282 9.20 33.26 10.28
N ASP A 283 8.80 34.39 10.86
CA ASP A 283 7.86 34.59 11.96
C ASP A 283 6.72 33.57 12.00
N SER A 284 7.01 32.40 12.56
CA SER A 284 6.01 31.40 12.85
C SER A 284 5.33 31.81 14.15
N PRO A 285 4.02 32.04 14.14
CA PRO A 285 3.30 32.53 15.31
C PRO A 285 3.51 31.58 16.50
N PRO A 286 3.62 32.13 17.73
CA PRO A 286 3.95 31.36 18.91
C PRO A 286 2.94 30.21 19.09
N VAL A 287 3.44 28.99 18.95
CA VAL A 287 2.67 27.76 19.19
C VAL A 287 2.33 27.74 20.68
N VAL A 288 1.08 28.10 20.98
CA VAL A 288 0.48 27.97 22.32
C VAL A 288 0.36 26.48 22.63
N THR A 289 1.38 25.94 23.30
CA THR A 289 1.31 24.59 23.86
C THR A 289 0.32 24.61 25.03
N PRO A 290 -0.74 23.78 25.03
CA PRO A 290 -1.70 23.74 26.12
C PRO A 290 -1.00 23.24 27.40
N ALA A 291 -1.12 24.06 28.46
CA ALA A 291 -0.53 23.80 29.76
C ALA A 291 -0.95 22.43 30.31
N LYS A 292 0.06 21.61 30.63
CA LYS A 292 -0.05 20.33 31.34
C LYS A 292 -0.76 20.55 32.69
N ARG A 293 -2.05 20.23 32.77
CA ARG A 293 -2.77 20.12 34.06
C ARG A 293 -2.48 18.75 34.66
N SER A 294 -1.67 18.75 35.72
CA SER A 294 -1.53 17.62 36.64
C SER A 294 -2.86 17.38 37.36
N ASN A 295 -3.52 16.26 37.08
CA ASN A 295 -4.73 15.87 37.79
C ASN A 295 -4.35 14.97 38.97
N LYS A 296 -4.27 15.56 40.17
CA LYS A 296 -4.16 14.84 41.44
C LYS A 296 -5.53 14.25 41.78
N ARG A 297 -5.52 12.97 42.14
CA ARG A 297 -6.61 12.13 42.65
C ARG A 297 -7.67 12.88 43.47
N THR A 298 -8.94 12.69 43.10
CA THR A 298 -10.03 12.58 44.08
C THR A 298 -11.09 11.61 43.57
N THR A 299 -11.37 10.62 44.40
CA THR A 299 -12.44 9.63 44.32
C THR A 299 -13.81 10.28 44.16
N MET A 300 -14.41 10.22 42.98
CA MET A 300 -15.83 10.53 42.75
C MET A 300 -16.42 9.52 41.78
N ARG A 301 -17.44 8.79 42.24
CA ARG A 301 -18.23 7.86 41.42
C ARG A 301 -18.87 8.61 40.26
N PRO A 302 -18.76 8.15 39.00
CA PRO A 302 -19.46 8.77 37.89
C PRO A 302 -20.97 8.49 37.98
N VAL A 303 -21.72 9.56 38.24
CA VAL A 303 -23.16 9.63 38.04
C VAL A 303 -23.45 9.53 36.54
N ARG A 304 -24.28 8.55 36.16
CA ARG A 304 -24.82 8.39 34.80
C ARG A 304 -25.64 9.63 34.45
N LEU A 305 -25.05 10.56 33.72
CA LEU A 305 -25.79 11.62 33.04
C LEU A 305 -26.19 11.12 31.66
N SER A 306 -27.49 11.19 31.47
CA SER A 306 -28.27 10.69 30.36
C SER A 306 -27.91 11.34 29.03
N GLU A 307 -27.79 10.45 28.07
CA GLU A 307 -27.78 10.61 26.62
C GLU A 307 -29.05 11.34 26.11
N ARG A 308 -29.21 12.63 26.41
CA ARG A 308 -30.43 13.39 26.04
C ARG A 308 -30.21 14.73 25.33
N LEU A 309 -29.00 15.04 24.85
CA LEU A 309 -28.75 16.36 24.28
C LEU A 309 -27.89 16.34 23.00
N GLN A 310 -28.35 15.68 21.94
CA GLN A 310 -28.03 16.04 20.54
C GLN A 310 -29.20 15.72 19.59
N ARG A 311 -30.35 16.37 19.80
CA ARG A 311 -31.37 16.57 18.75
C ARG A 311 -31.24 18.00 18.25
N THR A 312 -30.56 18.19 17.11
CA THR A 312 -30.82 19.24 16.09
C THR A 312 -29.70 19.26 15.05
N ARG A 313 -29.77 18.37 14.05
CA ARG A 313 -29.33 18.74 12.69
C ARG A 313 -30.37 18.25 11.68
N THR A 314 -30.91 19.25 11.00
CA THR A 314 -31.87 19.25 9.90
C THR A 314 -31.66 18.12 8.89
N HIS A 315 -32.74 17.36 8.66
CA HIS A 315 -32.84 16.39 7.58
C HIS A 315 -32.81 17.08 6.21
N VAL A 316 -31.71 16.92 5.48
CA VAL A 316 -31.70 17.08 4.02
C VAL A 316 -32.40 15.86 3.42
N GLY A 317 -33.64 16.06 2.95
CA GLY A 317 -34.45 15.02 2.33
C GLY A 317 -33.83 14.53 1.01
N LYS A 318 -33.49 13.23 0.95
CA LYS A 318 -33.19 12.54 -0.30
C LYS A 318 -34.47 12.37 -1.11
N ARG A 319 -34.70 13.29 -2.05
CA ARG A 319 -35.67 13.10 -3.13
C ARG A 319 -35.19 11.96 -4.04
N THR A 320 -36.11 11.02 -4.23
CA THR A 320 -36.10 9.93 -5.19
C THR A 320 -35.88 10.43 -6.61
N ALA A 321 -35.09 9.66 -7.37
CA ALA A 321 -34.90 9.77 -8.81
C ALA A 321 -36.23 9.95 -9.56
N ARG A 322 -36.45 11.16 -10.08
CA ARG A 322 -37.25 11.41 -11.28
C ARG A 322 -36.32 12.10 -12.26
N THR A 323 -36.22 11.50 -13.44
CA THR A 323 -36.00 12.13 -14.74
C THR A 323 -35.26 13.47 -14.69
N ILE A 324 -33.95 13.42 -14.94
CA ILE A 324 -33.13 14.62 -15.15
C ILE A 324 -33.62 15.30 -16.45
N PRO A 325 -34.13 16.55 -16.41
CA PRO A 325 -34.25 17.35 -17.61
C PRO A 325 -32.84 17.77 -18.04
N ALA A 326 -32.50 17.52 -19.30
CA ALA A 326 -31.20 17.74 -19.91
C ALA A 326 -30.84 19.23 -20.13
N ARG A 327 -31.11 20.12 -19.18
CA ARG A 327 -30.85 21.57 -19.32
C ARG A 327 -30.47 22.24 -17.99
N CYS A 328 -29.41 21.75 -17.34
CA CYS A 328 -28.62 22.56 -16.41
C CYS A 328 -27.14 22.20 -16.62
N LEU A 329 -26.55 22.69 -17.71
CA LEU A 329 -25.11 22.82 -17.83
C LEU A 329 -24.67 23.95 -16.88
N THR A 330 -24.67 23.66 -15.57
CA THR A 330 -23.81 24.42 -14.67
C THR A 330 -22.40 24.11 -15.11
N THR A 331 -21.72 25.11 -15.66
CA THR A 331 -20.29 25.16 -15.94
C THR A 331 -19.53 24.55 -14.77
N ILE A 332 -19.26 23.25 -14.84
CA ILE A 332 -18.32 22.58 -13.94
C ILE A 332 -17.00 23.24 -14.30
N LYS A 333 -16.57 24.19 -13.46
CA LYS A 333 -15.22 24.75 -13.55
C LYS A 333 -14.29 23.55 -13.69
N PRO A 334 -13.50 23.44 -14.76
CA PRO A 334 -12.56 22.34 -14.91
C PRO A 334 -11.76 22.27 -13.62
N LEU A 335 -11.74 21.07 -13.02
CA LEU A 335 -10.95 20.81 -11.83
C LEU A 335 -9.55 21.30 -12.16
N ILE A 336 -9.09 22.33 -11.44
CA ILE A 336 -7.80 22.97 -11.70
C ILE A 336 -6.77 21.86 -11.71
N HIS A 337 -6.23 21.57 -12.90
CA HIS A 337 -5.26 20.49 -13.06
C HIS A 337 -4.03 20.92 -12.27
N ASP A 338 -3.72 20.18 -11.21
CA ASP A 338 -2.57 20.49 -10.37
C ASP A 338 -1.29 20.12 -11.14
N GLN A 339 -0.80 21.07 -11.93
CA GLN A 339 0.43 20.92 -12.73
C GLN A 339 1.63 20.50 -11.87
N ALA A 340 1.63 20.84 -10.57
CA ALA A 340 2.70 20.41 -9.67
C ALA A 340 2.68 18.89 -9.45
N MET A 341 1.49 18.29 -9.30
CA MET A 341 1.36 16.83 -9.22
C MET A 341 1.75 16.15 -10.54
N GLU A 342 1.33 16.71 -11.68
CA GLU A 342 1.70 16.15 -12.99
C GLU A 342 3.22 16.17 -13.22
N ARG A 343 3.87 17.29 -12.85
CA ARG A 343 5.32 17.42 -12.91
C ARG A 343 6.03 16.40 -12.03
N MET A 344 5.54 16.19 -10.81
CA MET A 344 6.10 15.19 -9.89
C MET A 344 5.98 13.77 -10.46
N VAL A 345 4.81 13.41 -11.00
CA VAL A 345 4.59 12.09 -11.61
C VAL A 345 5.48 11.89 -12.84
N PHE A 346 5.65 12.93 -13.66
CA PHE A 346 6.52 12.90 -14.83
C PHE A 346 8.00 12.71 -14.44
N GLN A 347 8.48 13.43 -13.42
CA GLN A 347 9.84 13.29 -12.89
C GLN A 347 10.10 11.87 -12.37
N ASP A 348 9.16 11.28 -11.62
CA ASP A 348 9.30 9.93 -11.08
C ASP A 348 9.33 8.87 -12.20
N ASN A 349 8.43 8.98 -13.18
CA ASN A 349 8.43 8.08 -14.35
C ASN A 349 9.75 8.16 -15.15
N THR A 350 10.21 9.38 -15.45
CA THR A 350 11.46 9.60 -16.19
C THR A 350 12.66 9.06 -15.41
N SER A 351 12.67 9.24 -14.09
CA SER A 351 13.74 8.71 -13.22
C SER A 351 13.80 7.19 -13.26
N ARG A 352 12.64 6.49 -13.24
CA ARG A 352 12.58 5.02 -13.35
C ARG A 352 13.06 4.52 -14.70
N GLU A 353 12.69 5.18 -15.79
CA GLU A 353 13.16 4.84 -17.14
C GLU A 353 14.68 4.97 -17.24
N LEU A 354 15.24 6.11 -16.81
CA LEU A 354 16.68 6.36 -16.83
C LEU A 354 17.45 5.41 -15.90
N ALA A 355 16.86 4.95 -14.79
CA ALA A 355 17.50 4.01 -13.87
C ALA A 355 17.81 2.64 -14.51
N THR A 356 17.04 2.24 -15.54
CA THR A 356 17.28 0.99 -16.28
C THR A 356 18.45 1.06 -17.25
N LEU A 357 18.94 2.28 -17.56
CA LEU A 357 20.04 2.48 -18.49
C LEU A 357 21.40 2.27 -17.81
N ASP A 358 22.37 1.81 -18.61
CA ASP A 358 23.77 1.70 -18.20
C ASP A 358 24.41 3.08 -18.01
N CYS A 359 25.45 3.15 -17.19
CA CYS A 359 26.13 4.41 -16.86
C CYS A 359 26.63 5.16 -18.12
N ASP A 360 27.10 4.44 -19.14
CA ASP A 360 27.62 5.06 -20.37
C ASP A 360 26.51 5.71 -21.19
N LYS A 361 25.32 5.08 -21.27
CA LYS A 361 24.15 5.67 -21.93
C LYS A 361 23.69 6.94 -21.20
N ILE A 362 23.67 6.91 -19.86
CA ILE A 362 23.33 8.10 -19.06
C ILE A 362 24.35 9.22 -19.28
N ARG A 363 25.66 8.91 -19.37
CA ARG A 363 26.68 9.91 -19.67
C ARG A 363 26.50 10.56 -21.05
N VAL A 364 26.09 9.79 -22.05
CA VAL A 364 25.77 10.33 -23.40
C VAL A 364 24.56 11.26 -23.31
N LEU A 365 23.47 10.83 -22.68
CA LEU A 365 22.27 11.67 -22.48
C LEU A 365 22.59 12.96 -21.70
N CYS A 366 23.43 12.88 -20.66
CA CYS A 366 23.90 14.06 -19.93
C CYS A 366 24.64 15.05 -20.84
N LYS A 367 25.48 14.58 -21.77
CA LYS A 367 26.17 15.46 -22.73
C LYS A 367 25.21 16.07 -23.74
N GLU A 368 24.24 15.29 -24.22
CA GLU A 368 23.24 15.75 -25.18
C GLU A 368 22.31 16.82 -24.59
N GLU A 369 21.88 16.64 -23.33
CA GLU A 369 20.99 17.59 -22.64
C GLU A 369 21.76 18.70 -21.89
N GLY A 370 23.10 18.73 -21.96
CA GLY A 370 23.93 19.74 -21.30
C GLY A 370 23.95 19.65 -19.77
N VAL A 371 23.66 18.48 -19.20
CA VAL A 371 23.63 18.22 -17.75
C VAL A 371 24.98 17.68 -17.28
N ALA A 372 25.54 18.25 -16.20
CA ALA A 372 26.79 17.77 -15.64
C ALA A 372 26.65 16.39 -15.00
N TYR A 373 27.53 15.45 -15.36
CA TYR A 373 27.54 14.09 -14.80
C TYR A 373 28.40 14.03 -13.53
N THR A 374 27.78 13.86 -12.36
CA THR A 374 28.47 13.71 -11.07
C THR A 374 28.45 12.25 -10.59
N THR A 375 27.28 11.73 -10.23
CA THR A 375 27.02 10.34 -9.87
C THR A 375 25.83 9.82 -10.67
N LYS A 376 25.70 8.50 -10.86
CA LYS A 376 24.60 7.93 -11.66
C LYS A 376 23.23 8.42 -11.17
N ILE A 377 23.01 8.40 -9.85
CA ILE A 377 21.75 8.79 -9.23
C ILE A 377 21.47 10.29 -9.40
N GLN A 378 22.46 11.15 -9.17
CA GLN A 378 22.29 12.60 -9.35
C GLN A 378 22.08 12.97 -10.82
N ALA A 379 22.81 12.32 -11.73
CA ALA A 379 22.65 12.52 -13.17
C ALA A 379 21.23 12.17 -13.64
N ILE A 380 20.64 11.07 -13.14
CA ILE A 380 19.25 10.69 -13.42
C ILE A 380 18.28 11.76 -12.92
N SER A 381 18.42 12.21 -11.67
CA SER A 381 17.55 13.25 -11.10
C SER A 381 17.62 14.54 -11.91
N ASN A 382 18.83 15.00 -12.24
CA ASN A 382 19.04 16.23 -12.99
C ASN A 382 18.48 16.15 -14.42
N LEU A 383 18.61 14.99 -15.10
CA LEU A 383 18.00 14.75 -16.40
C LEU A 383 16.47 14.74 -16.33
N ALA A 384 15.89 14.07 -15.32
CA ALA A 384 14.44 14.07 -15.12
C ALA A 384 13.90 15.48 -14.86
N ASP A 385 14.63 16.28 -14.08
CA ASP A 385 14.30 17.69 -13.83
C ASP A 385 14.44 18.56 -15.08
N ALA A 386 15.48 18.37 -15.89
CA ALA A 386 15.68 19.09 -17.14
C ALA A 386 14.56 18.79 -18.14
N ARG A 387 14.20 17.52 -18.33
CA ARG A 387 13.07 17.10 -19.19
C ARG A 387 11.74 17.63 -18.70
N ALA A 388 11.49 17.58 -17.39
CA ALA A 388 10.29 18.15 -16.78
C ALA A 388 10.23 19.67 -16.97
N ALA A 389 11.37 20.36 -16.84
CA ALA A 389 11.43 21.79 -17.11
C ALA A 389 11.08 22.10 -18.57
N VAL A 390 11.57 21.34 -19.54
CA VAL A 390 11.23 21.55 -20.97
C VAL A 390 9.73 21.31 -21.23
N LEU A 391 9.14 20.25 -20.68
CA LEU A 391 7.73 19.89 -20.89
C LEU A 391 6.77 20.88 -20.22
N PHE A 392 7.06 21.31 -18.99
CA PHE A 392 6.13 22.14 -18.21
C PHE A 392 6.42 23.65 -18.29
N ARG A 393 7.61 24.08 -18.73
CA ARG A 393 7.90 25.50 -18.98
C ARG A 393 7.18 26.01 -20.24
N THR A 394 6.95 25.14 -21.22
CA THR A 394 6.22 25.48 -22.46
C THR A 394 4.74 25.73 -22.23
N GLY A 395 4.09 25.00 -21.32
CA GLY A 395 2.66 25.16 -21.02
C GLY A 395 2.27 26.44 -20.26
N ASN A 396 3.22 27.14 -19.63
CA ASN A 396 2.93 28.35 -18.86
C ASN A 396 2.94 29.64 -19.69
N ASN A 397 3.55 29.63 -20.88
CA ASN A 397 3.56 30.80 -21.75
C ASN A 397 2.23 30.99 -22.50
N GLU A 398 1.58 29.91 -22.93
CA GLU A 398 0.31 30.00 -23.68
C GLU A 398 -0.88 30.46 -22.82
N GLN A 399 -0.86 30.23 -21.50
CA GLN A 399 -1.93 30.69 -20.60
C GLN A 399 -1.78 32.15 -20.16
N ASN A 400 -0.55 32.70 -20.13
CA ASN A 400 -0.33 34.11 -19.83
C ASN A 400 -0.59 35.02 -21.04
N GLU A 401 -0.40 34.52 -22.26
CA GLU A 401 -0.67 35.30 -23.48
C GLU A 401 -2.18 35.52 -23.73
N CYS A 402 -3.04 34.64 -23.19
CA CYS A 402 -4.50 34.81 -23.26
C CYS A 402 -5.07 35.82 -22.24
N ARG A 403 -4.24 36.31 -21.31
CA ARG A 403 -4.66 37.31 -20.29
C ARG A 403 -4.23 38.75 -20.60
N VAL A 404 -3.33 38.96 -21.55
CA VAL A 404 -2.84 40.29 -21.93
C VAL A 404 -3.68 40.90 -23.07
N ALA A 405 -4.51 40.12 -23.76
CA ALA A 405 -5.33 40.61 -24.89
C ALA A 405 -6.63 41.35 -24.50
N THR A 406 -6.87 41.71 -23.24
CA THR A 406 -8.11 42.44 -22.83
C THR A 406 -7.85 43.64 -21.92
N GLY A 407 -6.68 44.28 -22.02
CA GLY A 407 -6.39 45.42 -21.16
C GLY A 407 -5.35 46.37 -21.71
N GLU A 408 -5.57 46.91 -22.90
CA GLU A 408 -4.92 48.15 -23.33
C GLU A 408 -5.75 48.83 -24.44
N GLU A 409 -6.69 49.67 -24.03
CA GLU A 409 -7.07 50.84 -24.82
C GLU A 409 -7.17 52.05 -23.85
N LEU A 410 -6.48 53.13 -24.25
CA LEU A 410 -6.51 54.53 -23.78
C LEU A 410 -5.41 55.04 -22.82
N GLY A 411 -4.57 55.91 -23.40
CA GLY A 411 -3.76 56.94 -22.73
C GLY A 411 -2.29 56.88 -23.13
N GLU A 412 -1.87 57.22 -24.35
CA GLU A 412 -1.83 58.54 -25.01
C GLU A 412 -0.85 59.56 -24.39
N SER A 413 0.16 59.92 -25.20
CA SER A 413 1.09 61.07 -25.12
C SER A 413 2.11 61.10 -23.96
N SER A 414 3.38 61.46 -24.13
CA SER A 414 4.04 62.28 -25.16
C SER A 414 5.56 62.01 -25.15
N PRO A 415 6.28 62.25 -26.26
CA PRO A 415 7.74 62.30 -26.27
C PRO A 415 8.22 63.73 -26.01
N GLU A 416 9.13 63.93 -25.05
CA GLU A 416 9.93 65.15 -24.99
C GLU A 416 11.42 64.83 -25.12
N VAL A 417 12.00 65.57 -26.05
CA VAL A 417 13.34 65.54 -26.58
C VAL A 417 14.21 66.49 -25.78
N SER A 418 15.43 66.09 -25.43
CA SER A 418 16.63 66.95 -25.36
C SER A 418 17.82 66.05 -24.99
N GLU A 419 18.72 65.69 -25.90
CA GLU A 419 19.89 66.49 -26.35
C GLU A 419 20.70 67.13 -25.21
N ALA A 420 21.92 66.63 -25.05
CA ALA A 420 23.19 67.30 -24.65
C ALA A 420 24.14 66.17 -24.20
N GLU A 421 25.05 65.66 -25.04
CA GLU A 421 26.31 66.31 -25.43
C GLU A 421 27.01 66.97 -24.24
N SER A 422 28.01 66.28 -23.68
CA SER A 422 29.20 66.92 -23.08
C SER A 422 30.32 65.87 -22.98
N GLN A 423 31.38 66.19 -23.71
CA GLN A 423 32.70 65.56 -23.66
C GLN A 423 33.36 65.79 -22.29
N GLU A 424 34.12 64.82 -21.81
CA GLU A 424 35.57 64.93 -21.58
C GLU A 424 36.21 63.54 -21.49
#